data_AF-A0A2C7AH38-F1
#
_entry.id   AF-A0A2C7AH38-F1
#
_cell.length_a   1.000
_cell.length_b   1.000
_cell.length_c   1.000
_cell.angle_alpha   90.00
_cell.angle_beta   90.00
_cell.angle_gamma   90.00
#
_symmetry.space_group_name_H-M   'P 1'
#
loop_
_entity.id
_entity.type
_entity.pdbx_description
1 polymer ?
#
loop_
_entity_poly.entity_id
_entity_poly.type
_entity_poly.pdbx_seq_one_letter_code
_entity_poly.pdbx_strand_id
1 'polypeptide(L)'
;MCAGIDDNAGGKPLTWLGFVPLVAATIGLLLVPGVIVALCAGLPARIALPIAPGVSTAIIVVAAIAADAVGMGWNLWPVAIITIVCAAGCWWMRRIVSRVVDAGAIASRVPRRQASSSTRTTPRRGWWLAGGLLGVFLTGWHMIAQIGRPDNFAQSFDNMFHLNAVRWILDHSNGSSLTMSMTRGDGPTSFYPLAWHDVISLALKTANSADVAAGTNAMVLVISSVVWVLGGGVIASKQHSRSAGV
;
A
#
# COMPACT_ATOMS: atom_id res chain seq x y z
N MET A 1 -17.51 -14.48 20.16
CA MET A 1 -16.51 -15.51 20.48
C MET A 1 -15.16 -14.95 20.06
N CYS A 2 -14.40 -14.41 21.02
CA CYS A 2 -13.06 -13.89 20.79
C CYS A 2 -12.10 -15.06 20.58
N ALA A 3 -11.51 -15.16 19.39
CA ALA A 3 -10.31 -15.95 19.21
C ALA A 3 -9.18 -15.24 19.96
N GLY A 4 -8.59 -15.93 20.94
CA GLY A 4 -7.46 -15.43 21.72
C GLY A 4 -6.31 -15.08 20.79
N ILE A 5 -5.79 -13.87 20.95
CA ILE A 5 -4.51 -13.46 20.40
C ILE A 5 -3.49 -13.93 21.43
N ASP A 6 -2.78 -15.02 21.14
CA ASP A 6 -1.83 -15.63 22.06
C ASP A 6 -0.74 -14.61 22.48
N ASP A 7 -0.84 -14.16 23.72
CA ASP A 7 0.11 -13.33 24.43
C ASP A 7 1.36 -14.15 24.76
N ASN A 8 2.29 -14.19 23.79
CA ASN A 8 3.62 -14.79 23.95
C ASN A 8 4.51 -13.96 24.90
N ALA A 9 4.18 -13.94 26.19
CA ALA A 9 5.01 -13.35 27.26
C ALA A 9 6.27 -14.19 27.62
N GLY A 10 6.63 -15.17 26.78
CA GLY A 10 7.85 -15.98 26.91
C GLY A 10 8.27 -16.67 25.60
N GLY A 11 7.83 -16.15 24.46
CA GLY A 11 7.97 -16.78 23.15
C GLY A 11 9.39 -16.70 22.60
N LYS A 12 9.81 -17.74 21.87
CA LYS A 12 11.06 -17.73 21.10
C LYS A 12 11.12 -16.47 20.21
N PRO A 13 12.32 -15.91 19.97
CA PRO A 13 12.57 -14.88 18.96
C PRO A 13 11.74 -15.04 17.70
N LEU A 14 11.12 -13.97 17.19
CA LEU A 14 10.50 -14.01 15.88
C LEU A 14 11.58 -14.31 14.83
N THR A 15 11.39 -15.38 14.08
CA THR A 15 12.32 -15.77 13.02
C THR A 15 12.04 -14.97 11.75
N TRP A 16 13.06 -14.81 10.89
CA TRP A 16 12.88 -14.22 9.56
C TRP A 16 11.84 -14.94 8.71
N LEU A 17 11.66 -16.25 8.91
CA LEU A 17 10.62 -17.01 8.23
C LEU A 17 9.22 -16.66 8.77
N GLY A 18 9.07 -16.52 10.09
CA GLY A 18 7.84 -16.06 10.73
C GLY A 18 7.48 -14.60 10.40
N PHE A 19 8.44 -13.82 9.92
CA PHE A 19 8.26 -12.45 9.46
C PHE A 19 7.70 -12.34 8.02
N VAL A 20 7.88 -13.38 7.19
CA VAL A 20 7.43 -13.39 5.78
C VAL A 20 5.93 -13.09 5.62
N PRO A 21 5.00 -13.67 6.42
CA PRO A 21 3.58 -13.34 6.32
C PRO A 21 3.27 -11.87 6.55
N LEU A 22 3.98 -11.19 7.46
CA LEU A 22 3.80 -9.75 7.73
C LEU A 22 4.22 -8.91 6.52
N VAL A 23 5.37 -9.24 5.93
CA VAL A 23 5.87 -8.58 4.72
C VAL A 23 4.91 -8.80 3.55
N ALA A 24 4.46 -10.03 3.34
CA ALA A 24 3.51 -10.38 2.28
C ALA A 24 2.16 -9.66 2.44
N ALA A 25 1.62 -9.63 3.67
CA ALA A 25 0.39 -8.90 3.97
C ALA A 25 0.54 -7.40 3.71
N THR A 26 1.66 -6.81 4.13
CA THR A 26 1.96 -5.39 3.92
C THR A 26 2.08 -5.05 2.43
N ILE A 27 2.81 -5.86 1.65
CA ILE A 27 2.89 -5.70 0.19
C ILE A 27 1.50 -5.82 -0.44
N GLY A 28 0.71 -6.82 -0.02
CA GLY A 28 -0.64 -7.03 -0.51
C GLY A 28 -1.53 -5.82 -0.26
N LEU A 29 -1.55 -5.30 0.96
CA LEU A 29 -2.34 -4.13 1.35
C LEU A 29 -1.94 -2.87 0.58
N LEU A 30 -0.64 -2.66 0.33
CA LEU A 30 -0.17 -1.48 -0.39
C LEU A 30 -0.33 -1.59 -1.91
N LEU A 31 -0.26 -2.79 -2.50
CA LEU A 31 -0.29 -2.94 -3.95
C LEU A 31 -1.66 -3.37 -4.50
N VAL A 32 -2.32 -4.34 -3.88
CA VAL A 32 -3.49 -5.01 -4.49
C VAL A 32 -4.67 -4.04 -4.70
N PRO A 33 -5.14 -3.27 -3.70
CA PRO A 33 -6.27 -2.36 -3.90
C PRO A 33 -6.01 -1.34 -5.01
N GLY A 34 -4.84 -0.69 -4.97
CA GLY A 34 -4.44 0.33 -5.93
C GLY A 34 -4.25 -0.21 -7.34
N VAL A 35 -3.66 -1.40 -7.49
CA VAL A 35 -3.54 -2.07 -8.80
C VAL A 35 -4.92 -2.39 -9.37
N ILE A 36 -5.84 -2.95 -8.56
CA ILE A 36 -7.21 -3.27 -9.01
C ILE A 36 -7.90 -2.00 -9.54
N VAL A 37 -7.91 -0.93 -8.74
CA VAL A 37 -8.56 0.33 -9.13
C VAL A 37 -7.91 0.93 -10.38
N ALA A 38 -6.58 0.94 -10.46
CA ALA A 38 -5.86 1.46 -11.63
C ALA A 38 -6.12 0.65 -12.91
N LEU A 39 -6.20 -0.68 -12.82
CA LEU A 39 -6.53 -1.55 -13.96
C LEU A 39 -7.99 -1.34 -14.41
N CYS A 40 -8.93 -1.19 -13.48
CA CYS A 40 -10.32 -0.83 -13.78
C CYS A 40 -10.45 0.54 -14.46
N ALA A 41 -9.62 1.51 -14.06
CA ALA A 41 -9.48 2.79 -14.74
C ALA A 41 -8.83 2.68 -16.14
N GLY A 42 -8.30 1.51 -16.51
CA GLY A 42 -7.66 1.25 -17.80
C GLY A 42 -6.21 1.68 -17.90
N LEU A 43 -5.56 1.92 -16.76
CA LEU A 43 -4.14 2.24 -16.74
C LEU A 43 -3.31 0.98 -17.01
N PRO A 44 -2.25 1.07 -17.83
CA PRO A 44 -1.35 -0.05 -18.03
C PRO A 44 -0.56 -0.37 -16.75
N ALA A 45 -0.18 -1.63 -16.56
CA ALA A 45 0.54 -2.11 -15.35
C ALA A 45 1.77 -1.26 -14.98
N ARG A 46 2.51 -0.75 -15.98
CA ARG A 46 3.67 0.14 -15.77
C ARG A 46 3.34 1.46 -15.06
N ILE A 47 2.09 1.92 -15.13
CA ILE A 47 1.58 3.11 -14.43
C ILE A 47 0.85 2.68 -13.17
N ALA A 48 0.07 1.60 -13.23
CA ALA A 48 -0.69 1.09 -12.10
C ALA A 48 0.20 0.71 -10.91
N LEU A 49 1.31 0.01 -11.17
CA LEU A 49 2.17 -0.50 -10.09
C LEU A 49 2.83 0.62 -9.26
N PRO A 50 3.41 1.68 -9.86
CA PRO A 50 3.99 2.77 -9.06
C PRO A 50 2.99 3.66 -8.32
N ILE A 51 1.77 3.82 -8.82
CA ILE A 51 0.74 4.62 -8.11
C ILE A 51 -0.03 3.81 -7.07
N ALA A 52 0.03 2.48 -7.15
CA ALA A 52 -0.75 1.59 -6.31
C ALA A 52 -0.58 1.84 -4.81
N PRO A 53 0.65 2.00 -4.26
CA PRO A 53 0.83 2.31 -2.83
C PRO A 53 0.03 3.54 -2.37
N GLY A 54 0.04 4.61 -3.16
CA GLY A 54 -0.69 5.84 -2.83
C GLY A 54 -2.21 5.65 -2.90
N VAL A 55 -2.71 4.99 -3.94
CA VAL A 55 -4.15 4.70 -4.09
C VAL A 55 -4.65 3.76 -3.00
N SER A 56 -3.91 2.69 -2.70
CA SER A 56 -4.27 1.75 -1.63
C SER A 56 -4.29 2.44 -0.27
N THR A 57 -3.31 3.30 0.01
CA THR A 57 -3.27 4.06 1.27
C THR A 57 -4.49 4.96 1.40
N ALA A 58 -4.90 5.66 0.33
CA ALA A 58 -6.11 6.48 0.34
C ALA A 58 -7.37 5.63 0.59
N ILE A 59 -7.46 4.46 -0.05
CA ILE A 59 -8.57 3.51 0.16
C ILE A 59 -8.62 3.05 1.63
N ILE A 60 -7.48 2.68 2.21
CA ILE A 60 -7.38 2.19 3.59
C ILE A 60 -7.82 3.28 4.58
N VAL A 61 -7.36 4.53 4.40
CA VAL A 61 -7.77 5.66 5.26
C VAL A 61 -9.27 5.92 5.17
N VAL A 62 -9.83 5.97 3.95
CA VAL A 62 -11.27 6.17 3.75
C VAL A 62 -12.06 5.01 4.34
N ALA A 63 -11.58 3.77 4.18
CA ALA A 63 -12.19 2.59 4.76
C ALA A 63 -12.19 2.63 6.29
N ALA A 64 -11.12 3.11 6.92
CA ALA A 64 -11.03 3.22 8.37
C ALA A 64 -12.04 4.23 8.93
N ILE A 65 -12.13 5.40 8.30
CA ILE A 65 -13.13 6.44 8.64
C ILE A 65 -14.55 5.93 8.42
N ALA A 66 -14.81 5.27 7.28
CA ALA A 66 -16.12 4.74 6.95
C ALA A 66 -16.54 3.60 7.90
N ALA A 67 -15.62 2.73 8.29
CA ALA A 67 -15.88 1.63 9.21
C ALA A 67 -16.34 2.16 10.59
N ASP A 68 -15.61 3.12 11.14
CA ASP A 68 -15.94 3.79 12.39
C ASP A 68 -17.31 4.51 12.31
N ALA A 69 -17.57 5.23 11.21
CA ALA A 69 -18.84 5.94 11.00
C ALA A 69 -20.07 5.02 10.98
N VAL A 70 -19.91 3.75 10.57
CA VAL A 70 -21.01 2.76 10.55
C VAL A 70 -20.93 1.76 11.72
N GLY A 71 -20.04 1.97 12.69
CA GLY A 71 -19.85 1.09 13.85
C GLY A 71 -19.28 -0.29 13.52
N MET A 72 -18.63 -0.45 12.35
CA MET A 72 -17.97 -1.70 11.96
C MET A 72 -16.55 -1.73 12.53
N GLY A 73 -16.20 -2.82 13.21
CA GLY A 73 -14.84 -3.01 13.73
C GLY A 73 -13.79 -3.05 12.61
N TRP A 74 -12.60 -2.53 12.87
CA TRP A 74 -11.51 -2.40 11.91
C TRP A 74 -10.98 -3.75 11.43
N ASN A 75 -11.10 -4.05 10.13
CA ASN A 75 -10.62 -5.29 9.50
C ASN A 75 -10.53 -5.12 7.97
N LEU A 76 -10.31 -6.23 7.22
CA LEU A 76 -10.15 -6.19 5.76
C LEU A 76 -11.45 -5.89 4.98
N TRP A 77 -12.62 -6.14 5.54
CA TRP A 77 -13.91 -5.95 4.86
C TRP A 77 -14.17 -4.50 4.44
N PRO A 78 -14.03 -3.48 5.31
CA PRO A 78 -14.09 -2.08 4.90
C PRO A 78 -13.20 -1.77 3.70
N VAL A 79 -11.94 -2.24 3.72
CA VAL A 79 -10.97 -2.01 2.64
C VAL A 79 -11.44 -2.66 1.33
N ALA A 80 -11.91 -3.91 1.39
CA ALA A 80 -12.41 -4.63 0.22
C ALA A 80 -13.64 -3.93 -0.39
N ILE A 81 -14.59 -3.48 0.44
CA ILE A 81 -15.80 -2.78 0.00
C ILE A 81 -15.42 -1.46 -0.70
N ILE A 82 -14.61 -0.61 -0.07
CA ILE A 82 -14.19 0.66 -0.67
C ILE A 82 -13.39 0.42 -1.95
N THR A 83 -12.54 -0.62 -1.99
CA THR A 83 -11.81 -1.00 -3.21
C THR A 83 -12.77 -1.35 -4.35
N ILE A 84 -13.78 -2.19 -4.08
CA ILE A 84 -14.78 -2.58 -5.09
C ILE A 84 -15.56 -1.38 -5.58
N VAL A 85 -15.99 -0.48 -4.68
CA VAL A 85 -16.72 0.75 -5.04
C VAL A 85 -15.87 1.64 -5.95
N CYS A 86 -14.61 1.90 -5.57
CA CYS A 86 -13.68 2.68 -6.39
C CYS A 86 -13.40 2.02 -7.74
N ALA A 87 -13.18 0.71 -7.76
CA ALA A 87 -12.91 -0.05 -8.98
C ALA A 87 -14.10 -0.03 -9.94
N ALA A 88 -15.31 -0.26 -9.43
CA ALA A 88 -16.55 -0.18 -10.20
C ALA A 88 -16.79 1.23 -10.75
N GLY A 89 -16.57 2.27 -9.93
CA GLY A 89 -16.70 3.67 -10.34
C GLY A 89 -15.71 4.04 -11.45
N CYS A 90 -14.44 3.68 -11.32
CA CYS A 90 -13.43 3.90 -12.35
C CYS A 90 -13.73 3.14 -13.65
N TRP A 91 -14.18 1.89 -13.55
CA TRP A 91 -14.57 1.09 -14.70
C TRP A 91 -15.79 1.68 -15.42
N TRP A 92 -16.82 2.10 -14.67
CA TRP A 92 -18.03 2.68 -15.23
C TRP A 92 -17.75 4.05 -15.89
N MET A 93 -16.97 4.90 -15.23
CA MET A 93 -16.52 6.17 -15.79
C MET A 93 -15.76 5.96 -17.10
N ARG A 94 -14.84 4.99 -17.14
CA ARG A 94 -14.11 4.63 -18.36
C ARG A 94 -15.07 4.23 -19.49
N ARG A 95 -16.10 3.43 -19.19
CA ARG A 95 -17.11 3.00 -20.19
C ARG A 95 -17.92 4.16 -20.75
N ILE A 96 -18.26 5.15 -19.92
CA ILE A 96 -18.98 6.35 -20.37
C ILE A 96 -18.08 7.20 -21.26
N VAL A 97 -16.87 7.50 -20.79
CA VAL A 97 -15.93 8.33 -21.55
C VAL A 97 -15.60 7.68 -22.88
N SER A 98 -15.36 6.36 -22.94
CA SER A 98 -15.14 5.68 -24.23
C SER A 98 -16.34 5.82 -25.15
N ARG A 99 -17.57 5.70 -24.64
CA ARG A 99 -18.79 5.85 -25.47
C ARG A 99 -18.96 7.28 -26.00
N VAL A 100 -18.69 8.30 -25.18
CA VAL A 100 -18.80 9.71 -25.60
C VAL A 100 -17.70 10.08 -26.59
N VAL A 101 -16.46 9.64 -26.34
CA VAL A 101 -15.32 9.89 -27.23
C VAL A 101 -15.46 9.12 -28.54
N ASP A 102 -15.90 7.86 -28.51
CA ASP A 102 -16.14 7.07 -29.72
C ASP A 102 -17.33 7.63 -30.52
N ALA A 103 -18.39 8.11 -29.87
CA ALA A 103 -19.50 8.82 -30.54
C ALA A 103 -19.04 10.13 -31.20
N GLY A 104 -18.15 10.89 -30.56
CA GLY A 104 -17.54 12.10 -31.13
C GLY A 104 -16.50 11.82 -32.22
N ALA A 105 -15.78 10.70 -32.13
CA ALA A 105 -14.81 10.26 -33.15
C ALA A 105 -15.49 9.72 -34.41
N ILE A 106 -16.70 9.16 -34.30
CA ILE A 106 -17.53 8.80 -35.47
C ILE A 106 -17.94 10.07 -36.25
N ALA A 107 -18.12 11.21 -35.58
CA ALA A 107 -18.41 12.51 -36.21
C ALA A 107 -17.18 13.21 -36.80
N SER A 108 -15.96 12.75 -36.46
CA SER A 108 -14.70 13.33 -36.93
C SER A 108 -13.73 12.24 -37.37
N ARG A 109 -14.04 11.57 -38.48
CA ARG A 109 -13.13 10.63 -39.15
C ARG A 109 -12.00 11.38 -39.85
N VAL A 110 -11.03 11.86 -39.06
CA VAL A 110 -9.66 12.07 -39.56
C VAL A 110 -8.96 10.71 -39.50
N PRO A 111 -8.31 10.23 -40.58
CA PRO A 111 -7.59 8.96 -40.55
C PRO A 111 -6.51 9.02 -39.47
N ARG A 112 -6.69 8.27 -38.39
CA ARG A 112 -5.65 8.07 -37.38
C ARG A 112 -4.52 7.31 -38.05
N ARG A 113 -3.47 8.04 -38.44
CA ARG A 113 -2.21 7.49 -38.97
C ARG A 113 -1.79 6.35 -38.04
N GLN A 114 -1.83 5.14 -38.58
CA GLN A 114 -1.41 3.93 -37.90
C GLN A 114 0.11 4.05 -37.77
N ALA A 115 0.57 4.67 -36.68
CA ALA A 115 1.96 4.63 -36.31
C ALA A 115 2.27 3.15 -36.08
N SER A 116 2.97 2.55 -37.05
CA SER A 116 3.52 1.22 -36.92
C SER A 116 4.26 1.18 -35.59
N SER A 117 3.73 0.39 -34.65
CA SER A 117 4.47 0.04 -33.45
C SER A 117 5.60 -0.85 -33.92
N SER A 118 6.71 -0.23 -34.29
CA SER A 118 8.00 -0.89 -34.36
C SER A 118 8.18 -1.59 -33.02
N THR A 119 7.95 -2.90 -33.02
CA THR A 119 8.35 -3.79 -31.93
C THR A 119 9.87 -3.89 -31.96
N ARG A 120 10.56 -2.76 -31.71
CA ARG A 120 11.89 -2.84 -31.14
C ARG A 120 11.68 -3.37 -29.73
N THR A 121 11.80 -4.68 -29.60
CA THR A 121 12.18 -5.38 -28.37
C THR A 121 13.53 -4.80 -27.93
N THR A 122 13.51 -3.55 -27.44
CA THR A 122 14.72 -2.91 -26.95
C THR A 122 15.15 -3.67 -25.68
N PRO A 123 16.42 -4.07 -25.57
CA PRO A 123 16.98 -4.69 -24.36
C PRO A 123 16.70 -3.88 -23.08
N ARG A 124 16.35 -2.60 -23.23
CA ARG A 124 16.02 -1.62 -22.17
C ARG A 124 14.94 -2.11 -21.19
N ARG A 125 13.91 -2.86 -21.62
CA ARG A 125 12.89 -3.36 -20.66
C ARG A 125 13.44 -4.38 -19.66
N GLY A 126 14.31 -5.27 -20.11
CA GLY A 126 14.97 -6.24 -19.22
C GLY A 126 15.85 -5.54 -18.19
N TRP A 127 16.59 -4.51 -18.61
CA TRP A 127 17.43 -3.71 -17.71
C TRP A 127 16.64 -2.91 -16.67
N TRP A 128 15.47 -2.36 -17.01
CA TRP A 128 14.61 -1.67 -16.03
C TRP A 128 14.05 -2.62 -14.98
N LEU A 129 13.60 -3.80 -15.40
CA LEU A 129 13.10 -4.83 -14.47
C LEU A 129 14.23 -5.36 -13.59
N ALA A 130 15.38 -5.71 -14.18
CA ALA A 130 16.56 -6.17 -13.45
C ALA A 130 17.07 -5.10 -12.46
N GLY A 131 17.16 -3.84 -12.89
CA GLY A 131 17.55 -2.72 -12.04
C GLY A 131 16.56 -2.46 -10.91
N GLY A 132 15.25 -2.58 -11.17
CA GLY A 132 14.22 -2.49 -10.14
C GLY A 132 14.32 -3.61 -9.11
N LEU A 133 14.45 -4.87 -9.57
CA LEU A 133 14.62 -6.03 -8.69
C LEU A 133 15.91 -5.93 -7.86
N LEU A 134 17.01 -5.49 -8.48
CA LEU A 134 18.26 -5.23 -7.77
C LEU A 134 18.09 -4.11 -6.74
N GLY A 135 17.37 -3.04 -7.08
CA GLY A 135 17.05 -1.96 -6.16
C GLY A 135 16.27 -2.45 -4.94
N VAL A 136 15.21 -3.24 -5.15
CA VAL A 136 14.42 -3.86 -4.07
C VAL A 136 15.31 -4.76 -3.21
N PHE A 137 16.14 -5.58 -3.83
CA PHE A 137 17.05 -6.48 -3.12
C PHE A 137 18.06 -5.72 -2.27
N LEU A 138 18.77 -4.75 -2.83
CA LEU A 138 19.83 -4.02 -2.12
C LEU A 138 19.29 -3.19 -0.96
N THR A 139 18.18 -2.48 -1.18
CA THR A 139 17.52 -1.69 -0.14
C THR A 139 16.90 -2.58 0.93
N GLY A 140 16.25 -3.68 0.54
CA GLY A 140 15.69 -4.66 1.46
C GLY A 140 16.78 -5.33 2.32
N TRP A 141 17.86 -5.77 1.69
CA TRP A 141 19.03 -6.31 2.39
C TRP A 141 19.63 -5.32 3.38
N HIS A 142 19.80 -4.05 2.96
CA HIS A 142 20.30 -3.00 3.84
C HIS A 142 19.39 -2.79 5.06
N MET A 143 18.07 -2.73 4.88
CA MET A 143 17.11 -2.61 5.98
C MET A 143 17.15 -3.81 6.93
N ILE A 144 17.19 -5.04 6.38
CA ILE A 144 17.32 -6.27 7.18
C ILE A 144 18.58 -6.25 8.03
N ALA A 145 19.72 -5.81 7.46
CA ALA A 145 20.98 -5.71 8.18
C ALA A 145 20.95 -4.65 9.30
N GLN A 146 20.30 -3.50 9.06
CA GLN A 146 20.14 -2.43 10.06
C GLN A 146 19.20 -2.82 11.21
N ILE A 147 18.09 -3.49 10.89
CA ILE A 147 17.11 -3.97 11.86
C ILE A 147 17.72 -5.10 12.71
N GLY A 148 18.51 -5.99 12.09
CA GLY A 148 19.22 -7.10 12.74
C GLY A 148 18.31 -8.29 13.11
N ARG A 149 17.13 -8.02 13.68
CA ARG A 149 16.10 -9.02 13.99
C ARG A 149 14.70 -8.48 13.72
N PRO A 150 13.75 -9.32 13.24
CA PRO A 150 12.41 -8.88 12.86
C PRO A 150 11.64 -8.07 13.92
N ASP A 151 11.88 -8.36 15.20
CA ASP A 151 11.22 -7.82 16.38
C ASP A 151 12.00 -6.65 17.05
N ASN A 152 13.17 -6.27 16.52
CA ASN A 152 13.96 -5.16 17.07
C ASN A 152 13.33 -3.80 16.75
N PHE A 153 13.33 -2.88 17.71
CA PHE A 153 12.93 -1.49 17.47
C PHE A 153 13.77 -0.54 18.30
N ALA A 154 13.98 0.68 17.78
CA ALA A 154 14.65 1.72 18.56
C ALA A 154 13.71 2.22 19.67
N GLN A 155 14.22 2.39 20.88
CA GLN A 155 13.46 2.86 22.05
C GLN A 155 13.44 4.40 22.14
N SER A 156 13.18 5.05 21.00
CA SER A 156 12.94 6.50 20.97
C SER A 156 11.48 6.79 21.33
N PHE A 157 11.22 8.02 21.78
CA PHE A 157 9.86 8.48 22.07
C PHE A 157 8.92 8.30 20.87
N ASP A 158 9.38 8.70 19.68
CA ASP A 158 8.63 8.61 18.42
C ASP A 158 8.24 7.16 18.10
N ASN A 159 9.18 6.23 18.17
CA ASN A 159 8.90 4.81 17.96
C ASN A 159 7.90 4.26 18.98
N MET A 160 8.07 4.61 20.26
CA MET A 160 7.17 4.14 21.32
C MET A 160 5.74 4.65 21.10
N PHE A 161 5.59 5.91 20.67
CA PHE A 161 4.30 6.47 20.29
C PHE A 161 3.65 5.68 19.15
N HIS A 162 4.40 5.42 18.07
CA HIS A 162 3.88 4.73 16.89
C HIS A 162 3.49 3.27 17.18
N LEU A 163 4.30 2.55 17.97
CA LEU A 163 3.99 1.19 18.40
C LEU A 163 2.72 1.16 19.28
N ASN A 164 2.62 2.07 20.25
CA ASN A 164 1.42 2.18 21.08
C ASN A 164 0.18 2.55 20.27
N ALA A 165 0.32 3.39 19.24
CA ALA A 165 -0.80 3.78 18.38
C ALA A 165 -1.32 2.58 17.57
N VAL A 166 -0.43 1.74 17.03
CA VAL A 166 -0.85 0.48 16.40
C VAL A 166 -1.53 -0.43 17.41
N ARG A 167 -0.96 -0.59 18.61
CA ARG A 167 -1.57 -1.43 19.65
C ARG A 167 -2.97 -0.93 20.03
N TRP A 168 -3.13 0.37 20.21
CA TRP A 168 -4.41 1.01 20.50
C TRP A 168 -5.47 0.71 19.42
N ILE A 169 -5.10 0.79 18.13
CA ILE A 169 -6.01 0.45 17.02
C ILE A 169 -6.46 -1.02 17.10
N LEU A 170 -5.54 -1.92 17.46
CA LEU A 170 -5.86 -3.35 17.60
C LEU A 170 -6.83 -3.59 18.77
N ASP A 171 -6.58 -2.97 19.91
CA ASP A 171 -7.39 -3.13 21.13
C ASP A 171 -8.78 -2.52 21.00
N HIS A 172 -8.90 -1.36 20.35
CA HIS A 172 -10.18 -0.65 20.18
C HIS A 172 -10.90 -1.04 18.88
N SER A 173 -10.24 -1.82 18.01
CA SER A 173 -10.72 -2.17 16.67
C SER A 173 -11.14 -0.93 15.86
N ASN A 174 -10.36 0.15 15.95
CA ASN A 174 -10.67 1.43 15.32
C ASN A 174 -9.41 2.06 14.71
N GLY A 175 -9.38 2.21 13.39
CA GLY A 175 -8.31 2.89 12.63
C GLY A 175 -8.69 4.30 12.17
N SER A 176 -9.84 4.84 12.59
CA SER A 176 -10.31 6.13 12.09
C SER A 176 -9.42 7.27 12.58
N SER A 177 -8.87 7.99 11.60
CA SER A 177 -8.04 9.17 11.87
C SER A 177 -8.80 10.31 12.56
N LEU A 178 -10.14 10.25 12.62
CA LEU A 178 -10.99 11.28 13.22
C LEU A 178 -11.31 11.02 14.71
N THR A 179 -11.14 9.78 15.18
CA THR A 179 -11.60 9.33 16.49
C THR A 179 -10.48 8.75 17.37
N MET A 180 -9.22 9.03 17.05
CA MET A 180 -8.06 8.62 17.85
C MET A 180 -8.06 9.31 19.23
N SER A 181 -7.84 8.53 20.30
CA SER A 181 -7.77 9.05 21.68
C SER A 181 -6.60 8.52 22.52
N MET A 182 -5.62 7.82 21.93
CA MET A 182 -4.52 7.19 22.67
C MET A 182 -3.81 8.14 23.65
N THR A 183 -3.64 9.42 23.30
CA THR A 183 -2.98 10.43 24.16
C THR A 183 -3.96 11.35 24.90
N ARG A 184 -5.27 11.11 24.75
CA ARG A 184 -6.35 11.96 25.29
C ARG A 184 -7.08 11.31 26.47
N GLY A 185 -7.04 9.98 26.60
CA GLY A 185 -7.75 9.24 27.65
C GLY A 185 -9.26 9.47 27.58
N ASP A 186 -9.87 9.80 28.72
CA ASP A 186 -11.28 10.18 28.89
C ASP A 186 -11.69 11.48 28.16
N GLY A 187 -10.70 12.25 27.67
CA GLY A 187 -10.92 13.45 26.88
C GLY A 187 -11.50 13.15 25.48
N PRO A 188 -12.04 14.18 24.79
CA PRO A 188 -12.62 14.00 23.47
C PRO A 188 -11.56 13.53 22.46
N THR A 189 -12.00 12.73 21.49
CA THR A 189 -11.14 12.24 20.40
C THR A 189 -10.54 13.40 19.59
N SER A 190 -9.45 13.12 18.88
CA SER A 190 -8.79 14.09 18.00
C SER A 190 -8.54 13.52 16.63
N PHE A 191 -8.42 14.42 15.67
CA PHE A 191 -7.76 14.08 14.43
C PHE A 191 -6.29 13.74 14.68
N TYR A 192 -5.85 12.61 14.12
CA TYR A 192 -4.45 12.22 13.98
C TYR A 192 -4.31 11.35 12.71
N PRO A 193 -3.34 11.60 11.82
CA PRO A 193 -3.20 10.84 10.58
C PRO A 193 -2.73 9.40 10.83
N LEU A 194 -3.61 8.42 10.63
CA LEU A 194 -3.35 7.02 10.96
C LEU A 194 -2.94 6.12 9.79
N ALA A 195 -2.83 6.64 8.57
CA ALA A 195 -2.54 5.84 7.37
C ALA A 195 -1.43 4.78 7.52
N TRP A 196 -0.31 5.15 8.17
CA TRP A 196 0.79 4.24 8.49
C TRP A 196 0.36 3.11 9.44
N HIS A 197 -0.34 3.47 10.53
CA HIS A 197 -0.81 2.57 11.58
C HIS A 197 -1.93 1.64 11.10
N ASP A 198 -2.79 2.13 10.21
CA ASP A 198 -3.89 1.38 9.62
C ASP A 198 -3.38 0.22 8.76
N VAL A 199 -2.34 0.47 7.94
CA VAL A 199 -1.70 -0.58 7.15
C VAL A 199 -1.05 -1.63 8.06
N ILE A 200 -0.32 -1.20 9.10
CA ILE A 200 0.36 -2.13 10.02
C ILE A 200 -0.66 -2.98 10.79
N SER A 201 -1.68 -2.35 11.35
CA SER A 201 -2.71 -3.06 12.13
C SER A 201 -3.48 -4.07 11.26
N LEU A 202 -3.76 -3.75 10.00
CA LEU A 202 -4.33 -4.71 9.04
C LEU A 202 -3.33 -5.82 8.68
N ALA A 203 -2.06 -5.51 8.49
CA ALA A 203 -1.04 -6.53 8.21
C ALA A 203 -0.90 -7.52 9.38
N LEU A 204 -0.90 -7.01 10.61
CA LEU A 204 -0.90 -7.82 11.84
C LEU A 204 -2.14 -8.72 11.93
N LYS A 205 -3.34 -8.17 11.72
CA LYS A 205 -4.60 -8.94 11.67
C LYS A 205 -4.58 -10.00 10.56
N THR A 206 -4.06 -9.65 9.38
CA THR A 206 -4.00 -10.56 8.21
C THR A 206 -3.02 -11.71 8.42
N ALA A 207 -1.86 -11.42 9.04
CA ALA A 207 -0.83 -12.40 9.36
C ALA A 207 -1.10 -13.15 10.69
N ASN A 208 -2.19 -12.83 11.39
CA ASN A 208 -2.51 -13.33 12.72
C ASN A 208 -1.35 -13.18 13.72
N SER A 209 -0.76 -11.98 13.78
CA SER A 209 0.37 -11.65 14.65
C SER A 209 0.01 -10.56 15.66
N ALA A 210 0.52 -10.71 16.89
CA ALA A 210 0.41 -9.71 17.97
C ALA A 210 1.65 -8.80 18.07
N ASP A 211 2.73 -9.13 17.35
CA ASP A 211 4.02 -8.44 17.48
C ASP A 211 4.04 -7.13 16.68
N VAL A 212 3.73 -6.04 17.38
CA VAL A 212 3.64 -4.70 16.80
C VAL A 212 4.98 -4.17 16.30
N ALA A 213 6.10 -4.58 16.91
CA ALA A 213 7.43 -4.22 16.45
C ALA A 213 7.73 -4.87 15.09
N ALA A 214 7.43 -6.17 14.97
CA ALA A 214 7.54 -6.87 13.70
C ALA A 214 6.59 -6.30 12.63
N GLY A 215 5.35 -5.98 12.97
CA GLY A 215 4.43 -5.30 12.03
C GLY A 215 5.00 -3.99 11.51
N THR A 216 5.56 -3.17 12.40
CA THR A 216 6.21 -1.90 12.05
C THR A 216 7.42 -2.11 11.15
N ASN A 217 8.28 -3.07 11.47
CA ASN A 217 9.46 -3.39 10.67
C ASN A 217 9.10 -3.93 9.28
N ALA A 218 8.01 -4.69 9.15
CA ALA A 218 7.51 -5.11 7.84
C ALA A 218 7.10 -3.90 6.99
N MET A 219 6.43 -2.91 7.58
CA MET A 219 6.08 -1.66 6.92
C MET A 219 7.31 -0.83 6.52
N VAL A 220 8.29 -0.67 7.41
CA VAL A 220 9.57 -0.01 7.11
C VAL A 220 10.30 -0.70 5.96
N LEU A 221 10.39 -2.03 6.00
CA LEU A 221 11.04 -2.81 4.95
C LEU A 221 10.33 -2.63 3.60
N VAL A 222 9.01 -2.76 3.56
CA VAL A 222 8.23 -2.68 2.32
C VAL A 222 8.25 -1.27 1.73
N ILE A 223 8.15 -0.23 2.55
CA ILE A 223 8.23 1.15 2.05
C ILE A 223 9.62 1.44 1.48
N SER A 224 10.67 1.11 2.23
CA SER A 224 12.05 1.38 1.83
C SER A 224 12.49 0.58 0.60
N SER A 225 12.01 -0.66 0.45
CA SER A 225 12.45 -1.54 -0.63
C SER A 225 11.53 -1.58 -1.84
N VAL A 226 10.22 -1.53 -1.64
CA VAL A 226 9.24 -1.68 -2.72
C VAL A 226 8.70 -0.33 -3.15
N VAL A 227 8.09 0.42 -2.22
CA VAL A 227 7.40 1.68 -2.55
C VAL A 227 8.39 2.72 -3.07
N TRP A 228 9.54 2.86 -2.40
CA TRP A 228 10.60 3.78 -2.81
C TRP A 228 11.15 3.46 -4.21
N VAL A 229 11.44 2.19 -4.49
CA VAL A 229 11.99 1.75 -5.78
C VAL A 229 10.98 1.94 -6.91
N LEU A 230 9.70 1.65 -6.66
CA LEU A 230 8.63 1.90 -7.63
C LEU A 230 8.49 3.40 -7.95
N GLY A 231 8.52 4.27 -6.94
CA GLY A 231 8.47 5.73 -7.13
C GLY A 231 9.70 6.27 -7.87
N GLY A 232 10.90 5.85 -7.46
CA GLY A 232 12.16 6.25 -8.09
C GLY A 232 12.25 5.80 -9.56
N GLY A 233 11.78 4.60 -9.87
CA GLY A 233 11.73 4.08 -11.25
C GLY A 233 10.88 4.95 -12.19
N VAL A 234 9.76 5.52 -11.70
CA VAL A 234 8.93 6.45 -12.48
C VAL A 234 9.70 7.74 -12.77
N ILE A 235 10.36 8.31 -11.78
CA ILE A 235 11.12 9.57 -11.94
C ILE A 235 12.27 9.35 -12.93
N ALA A 236 13.05 8.28 -12.76
CA ALA A 236 14.16 7.94 -13.63
C ALA A 236 13.72 7.72 -15.08
N SER A 237 12.60 7.03 -15.30
CA SER A 237 12.08 6.82 -16.65
C SER A 237 11.65 8.12 -17.34
N LYS A 238 11.02 9.06 -16.61
CA LYS A 238 10.63 10.36 -17.14
C LYS A 238 11.84 11.24 -17.47
N GLN A 239 12.85 11.26 -16.60
CA GLN A 239 14.09 12.01 -16.83
C GLN A 239 14.83 11.48 -18.06
N HIS A 240 14.95 10.16 -18.18
CA HIS A 240 15.62 9.53 -19.32
C HIS A 240 14.91 9.79 -20.65
N SER A 241 13.57 9.81 -20.67
CA SER A 241 12.79 10.21 -21.85
C SER A 241 13.06 11.66 -22.25
N ARG A 242 13.13 12.58 -21.28
CA ARG A 242 13.43 14.00 -21.54
C ARG A 242 14.85 14.24 -22.06
N SER A 243 15.85 13.55 -21.49
CA SER A 243 17.25 13.67 -21.94
C SER A 243 17.49 13.04 -23.31
N ALA A 244 16.64 12.10 -23.74
CA ALA A 244 16.79 11.40 -25.00
C ALA A 244 16.14 12.12 -26.20
N GLY A 245 15.53 13.30 -26.01
CA GLY A 245 15.05 14.13 -27.12
C GLY A 245 14.00 13.46 -28.01
N VAL A 246 12.96 12.90 -27.40
CA VAL A 246 11.65 12.63 -28.04
C VAL A 246 10.59 13.40 -27.30
#